data_AF-A0A6G2DP69-F1
#
_entry.id   AF-A0A6G2DP69-F1
#
_cell.length_a   1.000
_cell.length_b   1.000
_cell.length_c   1.000
_cell.angle_alpha   90.00
_cell.angle_beta   90.00
_cell.angle_gamma   90.00
#
_symmetry.space_group_name_H-M   'P 1'
#
loop_
_entity.id
_entity.type
_entity.pdbx_description
1 polymer ?
#
loop_
_entity_poly.entity_id
_entity_poly.type
_entity_poly.pdbx_seq_one_letter_code
_entity_poly.pdbx_strand_id
1 'polypeptide(L)' 'MKSKYIIASDSSFAPFVFQNSSNQYTGIDMDLIKAIAKDQGFEIEITNPGFDAAISAVQAGQADGII' A
#
# COMPACT_ATOMS: atom_id res chain seq x y z
N MET A 1 15.78 2.70 -14.15
CA MET A 1 15.11 3.04 -12.88
C MET A 1 13.87 2.16 -12.76
N LYS A 2 13.50 1.73 -11.54
CA LYS A 2 12.33 0.86 -11.34
C LYS A 2 11.07 1.69 -11.59
N SER A 3 10.23 1.30 -12.54
CA SER A 3 9.04 2.10 -12.93
C SER A 3 7.84 1.88 -12.01
N LYS A 4 7.82 0.76 -11.27
CA LYS A 4 6.71 0.33 -10.44
C LYS A 4 7.20 -0.21 -9.09
N TYR A 5 6.57 0.23 -8.01
CA TYR A 5 6.83 -0.21 -6.64
C TYR A 5 5.65 -1.02 -6.09
N ILE A 6 5.95 -2.12 -5.38
CA ILE A 6 4.94 -2.90 -4.66
C ILE A 6 4.87 -2.37 -3.23
N ILE A 7 3.73 -1.82 -2.84
CA ILE A 7 3.50 -1.28 -1.51
C ILE A 7 2.54 -2.21 -0.78
N ALA A 8 2.99 -2.81 0.32
CA ALA A 8 2.14 -3.62 1.19
C ALA A 8 1.56 -2.75 2.31
N SER A 9 0.37 -3.10 2.80
CA SER A 9 -0.28 -2.37 3.89
C SER A 9 -1.14 -3.32 4.74
N ASP A 10 -1.68 -2.80 5.83
CA ASP A 10 -2.66 -3.52 6.63
C ASP A 10 -4.00 -3.67 5.88
N SER A 11 -4.91 -4.48 6.41
CA SER A 11 -6.24 -4.72 5.85
C SER A 11 -7.37 -4.08 6.66
N SER A 12 -7.15 -3.75 7.94
CA SER A 12 -8.22 -3.25 8.80
C SER A 12 -7.72 -2.31 9.88
N PHE A 13 -7.30 -1.11 9.47
CA PHE A 13 -6.82 -0.05 10.34
C PHE A 13 -7.41 1.31 9.97
N ALA A 14 -8.74 1.47 10.15
CA ALA A 14 -9.39 2.75 9.91
C ALA A 14 -8.87 3.83 10.88
N PRO A 15 -8.70 5.09 10.45
CA PRO A 15 -9.05 5.64 9.13
C PRO A 15 -7.93 5.54 8.06
N PHE A 16 -6.84 4.84 8.36
CA PHE A 16 -5.63 4.80 7.54
C PHE A 16 -5.75 3.83 6.36
N VAL A 17 -6.21 2.60 6.61
CA VAL A 17 -6.49 1.61 5.57
C VAL A 17 -7.66 0.71 5.96
N PHE A 18 -8.71 0.70 5.15
CA PHE A 18 -9.91 -0.11 5.39
C PHE A 18 -10.70 -0.31 4.10
N GLN A 19 -11.60 -1.30 4.08
CA GLN A 19 -12.51 -1.50 2.95
C GLN A 19 -13.75 -0.60 3.05
N ASN A 20 -14.09 0.08 1.96
CA ASN A 20 -15.36 0.78 1.82
C ASN A 20 -16.52 -0.19 1.53
N SER A 21 -17.74 0.35 1.38
CA SER A 21 -18.94 -0.44 1.04
C SER A 21 -18.87 -1.19 -0.30
N SER A 22 -17.92 -0.84 -1.16
CA SER A 22 -17.66 -1.50 -2.45
C SER A 22 -16.52 -2.53 -2.37
N ASN A 23 -16.06 -2.88 -1.15
CA ASN A 23 -14.93 -3.77 -0.87
C ASN A 23 -13.59 -3.29 -1.46
N GLN A 24 -13.43 -1.98 -1.66
CA GLN A 24 -12.18 -1.38 -2.11
C GLN A 24 -11.42 -0.80 -0.93
N TYR A 25 -10.11 -1.04 -0.88
CA TYR A 25 -9.24 -0.44 0.13
C TYR A 25 -9.10 1.07 -0.09
N THR A 26 -9.40 1.83 0.96
CA THR A 26 -9.36 3.29 1.04
C THR A 26 -8.83 3.72 2.41
N GLY A 27 -8.70 5.02 2.63
CA GLY A 27 -8.16 5.61 3.84
C GLY A 27 -6.95 6.51 3.58
N ILE A 28 -6.47 7.13 4.64
CA ILE A 28 -5.40 8.14 4.59
C ILE A 28 -4.16 7.60 3.87
N ASP A 29 -3.74 6.37 4.17
CA ASP A 29 -2.50 5.80 3.60
C ASP A 29 -2.68 5.46 2.13
N MET A 30 -3.87 4.97 1.75
CA MET A 30 -4.21 4.65 0.36
C MET A 30 -4.22 5.90 -0.52
N ASP A 31 -4.68 7.04 0.02
CA ASP A 31 -4.70 8.30 -0.70
C ASP A 31 -3.31 8.96 -0.73
N LEU A 32 -2.58 8.89 0.40
CA LEU A 32 -1.24 9.45 0.53
C LEU A 32 -0.26 8.80 -0.46
N ILE A 33 -0.20 7.47 -0.52
CA ILE A 33 0.75 6.79 -1.41
C ILE A 33 0.44 7.02 -2.89
N LYS A 34 -0.84 7.09 -3.26
CA LYS A 34 -1.27 7.43 -4.62
C LYS A 34 -0.89 8.87 -4.98
N ALA A 35 -1.02 9.80 -4.03
CA ALA A 35 -0.63 11.19 -4.22
C ALA A 35 0.89 11.32 -4.40
N ILE A 36 1.69 10.66 -3.55
CA ILE A 36 3.16 10.64 -3.67
C ILE A 36 3.59 10.04 -5.01
N ALA A 37 3.03 8.89 -5.40
CA ALA A 37 3.34 8.23 -6.67
C ALA A 37 3.06 9.14 -7.88
N LYS A 38 1.90 9.82 -7.86
CA LYS A 38 1.52 10.79 -8.89
C LYS A 38 2.45 12.01 -8.94
N ASP A 39 2.80 12.56 -7.79
CA ASP A 39 3.67 13.74 -7.68
C ASP A 39 5.10 13.45 -8.17
N GLN A 40 5.62 12.27 -7.83
CA GLN A 40 6.99 11.86 -8.14
C GLN A 40 7.13 11.11 -9.48
N GLY A 41 6.02 10.78 -10.15
CA GLY A 41 6.02 10.17 -11.47
C GLY A 41 6.42 8.69 -11.50
N PHE A 42 6.06 7.92 -10.48
CA PHE A 42 6.25 6.46 -10.46
C PHE A 42 4.92 5.71 -10.34
N GLU A 43 4.89 4.45 -10.76
CA GLU A 43 3.72 3.58 -10.60
C GLU A 43 3.78 2.80 -9.29
N ILE A 44 2.61 2.44 -8.76
CA ILE A 44 2.48 1.60 -7.58
C ILE A 44 1.49 0.46 -7.81
N GLU A 45 1.74 -0.66 -7.14
CA GLU A 45 0.76 -1.71 -6.89
C GLU A 45 0.62 -1.89 -5.39
N ILE A 46 -0.61 -1.80 -4.90
CA ILE A 46 -0.90 -1.88 -3.47
C ILE A 46 -1.46 -3.27 -3.17
N THR A 47 -0.95 -3.89 -2.10
CA THR A 47 -1.51 -5.13 -1.55
C THR A 47 -1.85 -4.93 -0.07
N ASN A 48 -2.90 -5.61 0.41
CA ASN A 48 -3.38 -5.49 1.78
C ASN A 48 -3.44 -6.86 2.48
N PRO A 49 -2.29 -7.55 2.67
CA PRO A 49 -2.28 -8.88 3.28
C PRO A 49 -2.48 -8.85 4.81
N GLY A 50 -2.44 -7.67 5.43
CA GLY A 50 -2.40 -7.49 6.88
C GLY A 50 -0.99 -7.12 7.37
N PHE A 51 -0.91 -6.42 8.51
CA PHE A 51 0.33 -5.80 8.99
C PHE A 51 1.56 -6.74 9.07
N ASP A 52 1.45 -7.88 9.75
CA ASP A 52 2.57 -8.82 9.92
C ASP A 52 3.03 -9.42 8.58
N ALA A 53 2.09 -9.70 7.69
CA ALA A 53 2.39 -10.20 6.36
C ALA A 53 3.03 -9.13 5.47
N ALA A 54 2.63 -7.86 5.61
CA ALA A 54 3.24 -6.73 4.92
C ALA A 54 4.70 -6.52 5.36
N ILE A 55 4.99 -6.60 6.67
CA ILE A 55 6.38 -6.58 7.18
C ILE A 55 7.19 -7.73 6.58
N SER A 56 6.65 -8.94 6.62
CA SER A 56 7.34 -10.13 6.11
C SER A 56 7.64 -10.01 4.60
N ALA A 57 6.70 -9.45 3.82
CA ALA A 57 6.86 -9.23 2.39
C ALA A 57 7.99 -8.23 2.08
N VAL A 58 8.10 -7.14 2.83
CA VAL A 58 9.21 -6.17 2.67
C VAL A 58 10.54 -6.81 3.03
N GLN A 59 10.61 -7.54 4.15
CA GLN A 59 11.83 -8.24 4.57
C GLN A 59 12.30 -9.29 3.56
N ALA A 60 11.36 -9.98 2.91
CA ALA A 60 11.64 -10.98 1.88
C ALA A 60 11.94 -10.36 0.49
N GLY A 61 11.85 -9.03 0.34
CA GLY A 61 12.00 -8.34 -0.94
C GLY A 61 10.85 -8.57 -1.93
N GLN A 62 9.70 -9.05 -1.44
CA GLN A 62 8.48 -9.26 -2.21
C GLN A 62 7.63 -7.99 -2.33
N ALA A 63 7.77 -7.07 -1.36
CA ALA A 63 7.28 -5.71 -1.42
C ALA A 63 8.46 -4.73 -1.30
N ASP A 64 8.32 -3.55 -1.90
CA ASP A 64 9.32 -2.48 -1.89
C ASP A 64 9.17 -1.55 -0.69
N GLY A 65 7.98 -1.50 -0.09
CA GLY A 65 7.69 -0.68 1.08
C GLY A 65 6.42 -1.12 1.78
N ILE A 66 6.29 -0.67 3.02
CA ILE A 66 5.05 -0.76 3.80
C ILE A 66 4.58 0.67 4.07
N ILE A 67 3.27 0.90 3.91
CA ILE A 67 2.60 2.12 4.37
C ILE A 67 1.42 1.72 5.25
#